data_AF-A0A9E4BY77-F1
#
_entry.id   AF-A0A9E4BY77-F1
#
_cell.length_a   1.000
_cell.length_b   1.000
_cell.length_c   1.000
_cell.angle_alpha   90.00
_cell.angle_beta   90.00
_cell.angle_gamma   90.00
#
_symmetry.space_group_name_H-M   'P 1'
#
loop_
_entity.id
_entity.type
_entity.pdbx_description
1 polymer ?
#
loop_
_entity_poly.entity_id
_entity_poly.type
_entity_poly.pdbx_seq_one_letter_code
_entity_poly.pdbx_strand_id
1 'polypeptide(L)'
;MDSGEERDPEDRAYEDRLRSSSLSELEDMSAHVDRGEYPLRTQKLHEEIGRRRAGLERQPHRQTPEKAVPAGIPRRLWSILIDLFIHLLILGALFLAGWSVVQLVSSLGSDGPPAAAVSARRGPSPLQQFAAGLLSGDPAAWKNTDQWLQVGLAALCFLVFKAVLVVPAWGHAGSTLGMREVGIRLIRTTGEPVGIKRALIRFWGQYLLFGMTLGVSTFWMIRDPRRQALHDKLTDTYVVREHRTWEKAVEDRIYD
;
A
#
# COMPACT_ATOMS: atom_id res chain seq x y z
N MET A 1 -5.73 -57.95 22.19
CA MET A 1 -4.34 -58.35 21.91
C MET A 1 -3.96 -57.67 20.62
N ASP A 2 -3.39 -56.48 20.74
CA ASP A 2 -2.87 -55.69 19.63
C ASP A 2 -1.53 -56.32 19.26
N SER A 3 -1.50 -57.07 18.16
CA SER A 3 -0.28 -57.66 17.63
C SER A 3 0.61 -56.51 17.16
N GLY A 4 1.57 -56.14 18.00
CA GLY A 4 2.62 -55.19 17.67
C GLY A 4 3.42 -55.71 16.49
N GLU A 5 2.98 -55.34 15.29
CA GLU A 5 3.75 -55.44 14.07
C GLU A 5 5.02 -54.63 14.31
N GLU A 6 6.15 -55.32 14.38
CA GLU A 6 7.46 -54.75 14.65
C GLU A 6 7.79 -53.78 13.51
N ARG A 7 7.44 -52.50 13.67
CA ARG A 7 7.65 -51.46 12.66
C ARG A 7 9.12 -51.43 12.27
N ASP A 8 9.36 -51.61 10.97
CA ASP A 8 10.66 -51.56 10.34
C ASP A 8 11.47 -50.36 10.90
N PRO A 9 12.65 -50.60 11.48
CA PRO A 9 13.50 -49.53 11.99
C PRO A 9 13.80 -48.45 10.93
N GLU A 10 13.83 -48.79 9.64
CA GLU A 10 14.01 -47.81 8.56
C GLU A 10 12.83 -46.86 8.41
N ASP A 11 11.61 -47.37 8.56
CA ASP A 11 10.39 -46.55 8.46
C ASP A 11 10.27 -45.59 9.65
N ARG A 12 10.71 -46.01 10.85
CA ARG A 12 10.82 -45.11 12.00
C ARG A 12 11.87 -44.02 11.77
N ALA A 13 13.05 -44.40 11.29
CA ALA A 13 14.11 -43.45 10.98
C ALA A 13 13.70 -42.44 9.89
N TYR A 14 12.87 -42.87 8.92
CA TYR A 14 12.31 -41.99 7.90
C TYR A 14 11.29 -41.00 8.50
N GLU A 15 10.36 -41.46 9.33
CA GLU A 15 9.40 -40.58 10.01
C GLU A 15 10.08 -39.55 10.93
N ASP A 16 11.12 -39.94 11.65
CA ASP A 16 11.89 -39.01 12.50
C ASP A 16 12.62 -37.97 11.66
N ARG A 17 13.10 -38.35 10.48
CA ARG A 17 13.68 -37.42 9.49
C ARG A 17 12.62 -36.43 9.00
N LEU A 18 11.44 -36.90 8.61
CA LEU A 18 10.34 -36.03 8.19
C LEU A 18 9.96 -35.00 9.26
N ARG A 19 9.95 -35.41 10.53
CA ARG A 19 9.62 -34.52 11.66
C ARG A 19 10.70 -33.45 11.88
N SER A 20 11.98 -33.81 11.74
CA SER A 20 13.11 -32.92 11.99
C SER A 20 13.49 -32.02 10.81
N SER A 21 13.17 -32.43 9.58
CA SER A 21 13.40 -31.62 8.37
C SER A 21 12.59 -30.34 8.34
N SER A 22 13.15 -29.29 7.77
CA SER A 22 12.47 -28.03 7.41
C SER A 22 11.56 -28.20 6.18
N LEU A 23 10.67 -27.24 5.93
CA LEU A 23 9.73 -27.33 4.79
C LEU A 23 10.45 -27.41 3.44
N SER A 24 11.52 -26.65 3.26
CA SER A 24 12.34 -26.67 2.03
C SER A 24 13.01 -28.02 1.83
N GLU A 25 13.56 -28.61 2.89
CA GLU A 25 14.14 -29.96 2.84
C GLU A 25 13.07 -31.00 2.50
N LEU A 26 11.84 -30.87 3.01
CA LEU A 26 10.74 -31.77 2.63
C LEU A 26 10.34 -31.61 1.16
N GLU A 27 10.31 -30.38 0.63
CA GLU A 27 10.04 -30.11 -0.78
C GLU A 27 11.15 -30.67 -1.68
N ASP A 28 12.41 -30.51 -1.29
CA ASP A 28 13.57 -31.10 -2.00
C ASP A 28 13.55 -32.63 -1.95
N MET A 29 13.23 -33.21 -0.79
CA MET A 29 12.99 -34.65 -0.67
C MET A 29 11.85 -35.12 -1.59
N SER A 30 10.80 -34.31 -1.76
CA SER A 30 9.67 -34.65 -2.64
C SER A 30 10.03 -34.65 -4.13
N ALA A 31 11.03 -33.85 -4.51
CA ALA A 31 11.54 -33.80 -5.88
C ALA A 31 12.35 -35.05 -6.24
N HIS A 32 13.02 -35.66 -5.25
CA HIS A 32 13.92 -36.80 -5.45
C HIS A 32 13.34 -38.16 -5.03
N VAL A 33 12.17 -38.18 -4.39
CA VAL A 33 11.51 -39.42 -3.96
C VAL A 33 10.97 -40.22 -5.15
N ASP A 34 11.38 -41.47 -5.28
CA ASP A 34 10.83 -42.41 -6.25
C ASP A 34 9.45 -42.91 -5.78
N ARG A 35 8.41 -42.49 -6.50
CA ARG A 35 7.01 -42.80 -6.19
C ARG A 35 6.64 -44.25 -6.50
N GLY A 36 7.41 -44.92 -7.36
CA GLY A 36 7.18 -46.31 -7.76
C GLY A 36 7.73 -47.29 -6.73
N GLU A 37 8.85 -46.94 -6.09
CA GLU A 37 9.55 -47.83 -5.16
C GLU A 37 8.95 -47.80 -3.74
N TYR A 38 8.57 -46.60 -3.25
CA TYR A 38 8.06 -46.42 -1.88
C TYR A 38 6.78 -45.59 -1.80
N PRO A 39 5.60 -46.15 -2.15
CA PRO A 39 4.35 -45.40 -2.20
C PRO A 39 3.91 -44.85 -0.83
N LEU A 40 4.10 -45.61 0.26
CA LEU A 40 3.74 -45.18 1.61
C LEU A 40 4.62 -44.03 2.14
N ARG A 41 5.93 -44.06 1.85
CA ARG A 41 6.87 -43.00 2.26
C ARG A 41 6.57 -41.69 1.52
N THR A 42 6.19 -41.79 0.26
CA THR A 42 5.79 -40.66 -0.58
C THR A 42 4.49 -40.02 -0.07
N GLN A 43 3.49 -40.83 0.31
CA GLN A 43 2.23 -40.32 0.85
C GLN A 43 2.44 -39.54 2.15
N LYS A 44 3.20 -40.10 3.11
CA LYS A 44 3.50 -39.43 4.39
C LYS A 44 4.24 -38.10 4.20
N LEU A 45 5.18 -38.04 3.25
CA LEU A 45 5.90 -36.82 2.91
C LEU A 45 4.94 -35.73 2.39
N HIS A 46 4.05 -36.07 1.45
CA HIS A 46 3.07 -35.10 0.91
C HIS A 46 2.05 -34.65 1.97
N GLU A 47 1.61 -35.56 2.85
CA GLU A 47 0.74 -35.21 3.97
C GLU A 47 1.43 -34.25 4.95
N GLU A 48 2.71 -34.46 5.25
CA GLU A 48 3.49 -33.58 6.12
C GLU A 48 3.69 -32.20 5.49
N ILE A 49 4.07 -32.15 4.21
CA ILE A 49 4.19 -30.90 3.44
C ILE A 49 2.84 -30.16 3.43
N GLY A 50 1.75 -30.85 3.11
CA GLY A 50 0.40 -30.28 3.09
C GLY A 50 -0.02 -29.75 4.45
N ARG A 51 0.27 -30.49 5.53
CA ARG A 51 -0.06 -30.08 6.91
C ARG A 51 0.72 -28.83 7.33
N ARG A 52 2.02 -28.76 7.02
CA ARG A 52 2.87 -27.61 7.34
C ARG A 52 2.53 -26.39 6.50
N ARG A 53 2.27 -26.59 5.21
CA ARG A 53 1.79 -25.53 4.30
C ARG A 53 0.45 -24.98 4.76
N ALA A 54 -0.50 -25.83 5.12
CA ALA A 54 -1.78 -25.40 5.71
C ALA A 54 -1.62 -24.69 7.06
N GLY A 55 -0.57 -25.02 7.83
CA GLY A 55 -0.20 -24.31 9.06
C GLY A 55 0.32 -22.89 8.81
N LEU A 56 1.17 -22.73 7.78
CA LEU A 56 1.69 -21.43 7.33
C LEU A 56 0.58 -20.56 6.73
N GLU A 57 -0.31 -21.12 5.90
CA GLU A 57 -1.46 -20.39 5.35
C GLU A 57 -2.40 -19.87 6.46
N ARG A 58 -2.50 -20.59 7.59
CA ARG A 58 -3.27 -20.14 8.77
C ARG A 58 -2.54 -19.13 9.64
N GLN A 59 -1.22 -19.01 9.52
CA GLN A 59 -0.42 -17.96 10.11
C GLN A 59 0.00 -16.97 9.02
N PRO A 60 -0.91 -16.13 8.51
CA PRO A 60 -0.44 -14.96 7.78
C PRO A 60 0.54 -14.26 8.72
N HIS A 61 1.74 -13.91 8.26
CA HIS A 61 2.76 -13.14 8.98
C HIS A 61 2.21 -11.77 9.43
N ARG A 62 1.20 -11.77 10.30
CA ARG A 62 0.61 -10.63 10.96
C ARG A 62 1.59 -10.30 12.06
N GLN A 63 2.33 -9.21 11.87
CA GLN A 63 3.08 -8.61 12.96
C GLN A 63 2.11 -8.43 14.13
N THR A 64 2.28 -9.22 15.19
CA THR A 64 1.51 -9.00 16.41
C THR A 64 1.86 -7.58 16.90
N PRO A 65 0.86 -6.75 17.24
CA PRO A 65 1.07 -5.33 17.57
C PRO A 65 2.15 -5.08 18.62
N GLU A 66 2.39 -6.07 19.48
CA GLU A 66 3.38 -6.07 20.55
C GLU A 66 4.83 -6.15 20.06
N LYS A 67 5.09 -6.82 18.92
CA LYS A 67 6.44 -6.98 18.34
C LYS A 67 6.74 -5.99 17.21
N ALA A 68 5.76 -5.20 16.78
CA ALA A 68 5.89 -4.34 15.63
C ALA A 68 6.68 -3.06 15.95
N VAL A 69 7.80 -2.83 15.24
CA VAL A 69 8.62 -1.63 15.43
C VAL A 69 7.95 -0.43 14.74
N PRO A 70 7.64 0.66 15.47
CA PRO A 70 6.99 1.82 14.87
C PRO A 70 7.88 2.50 13.83
N ALA A 71 7.28 2.90 12.71
CA ALA A 71 7.99 3.59 11.63
C ALA A 71 8.42 4.99 12.06
N GLY A 72 9.68 5.34 11.78
CA GLY A 72 10.23 6.67 12.06
C GLY A 72 9.66 7.75 11.14
N ILE A 73 9.70 9.01 11.59
CA ILE A 73 9.21 10.17 10.85
C ILE A 73 9.87 10.33 9.47
N PRO A 74 11.21 10.18 9.31
CA PRO A 74 11.84 10.35 8.00
C PRO A 74 11.30 9.39 6.94
N ARG A 75 11.06 8.12 7.30
CA ARG A 75 10.50 7.13 6.36
C ARG A 75 9.08 7.49 5.93
N ARG A 76 8.26 7.98 6.86
CA ARG A 76 6.90 8.45 6.54
C ARG A 76 6.94 9.65 5.59
N LEU A 77 7.83 10.62 5.81
CA LEU A 77 7.99 11.78 4.93
C LEU A 77 8.44 11.35 3.53
N TRP A 78 9.44 10.45 3.44
CA TRP A 78 9.89 9.90 2.15
C TRP A 78 8.78 9.16 1.41
N SER A 79 7.99 8.34 2.11
CA SER A 79 6.80 7.70 1.51
C SER A 79 5.83 8.72 0.93
N ILE A 80 5.55 9.81 1.65
CA ILE A 80 4.63 10.85 1.18
C ILE A 80 5.17 11.53 -0.08
N LEU A 81 6.48 11.79 -0.15
CA LEU A 81 7.10 12.39 -1.34
C LEU A 81 7.04 11.45 -2.55
N ILE A 82 7.36 10.17 -2.37
CA ILE A 82 7.29 9.16 -3.43
C ILE A 82 5.85 8.99 -3.91
N ASP A 83 4.91 8.84 -2.98
CA ASP A 83 3.49 8.74 -3.32
C ASP A 83 3.07 10.01 -4.09
N LEU A 84 3.37 11.21 -3.59
CA LEU A 84 3.02 12.46 -4.28
C LEU A 84 3.57 12.50 -5.71
N PHE A 85 4.83 12.11 -5.91
CA PHE A 85 5.46 12.02 -7.23
C PHE A 85 4.69 11.06 -8.15
N ILE A 86 4.36 9.85 -7.67
CA ILE A 86 3.59 8.86 -8.45
C ILE A 86 2.21 9.41 -8.80
N HIS A 87 1.50 10.03 -7.86
CA HIS A 87 0.18 10.60 -8.11
C HIS A 87 0.24 11.72 -9.16
N LEU A 88 1.25 12.58 -9.11
CA LEU A 88 1.46 13.63 -10.10
C LEU A 88 1.82 13.05 -11.47
N LEU A 89 2.62 11.98 -11.52
CA LEU A 89 2.95 11.29 -12.76
C LEU A 89 1.71 10.66 -13.40
N ILE A 90 0.88 9.96 -12.63
CA ILE A 90 -0.39 9.39 -13.11
C ILE A 90 -1.31 10.49 -13.61
N LEU A 91 -1.49 11.57 -12.83
CA LEU A 91 -2.35 12.68 -13.21
C LEU A 91 -1.85 13.37 -14.49
N GLY A 92 -0.54 13.56 -14.61
CA GLY A 92 0.10 14.12 -15.81
C GLY A 92 -0.07 13.23 -17.05
N ALA A 93 0.05 11.92 -16.89
CA ALA A 93 -0.19 10.96 -17.97
C ALA A 93 -1.65 10.95 -18.42
N LEU A 94 -2.60 10.97 -17.48
CA LEU A 94 -4.04 11.07 -17.79
C LEU A 94 -4.37 12.39 -18.49
N PHE A 95 -3.77 13.49 -18.04
CA PHE A 95 -3.92 14.79 -18.69
C PHE A 95 -3.39 14.75 -20.12
N LEU A 96 -2.19 14.20 -20.34
CA LEU A 96 -1.59 14.10 -21.67
C LEU A 96 -2.41 13.21 -22.60
N ALA A 97 -2.92 12.09 -22.10
CA ALA A 97 -3.80 11.19 -22.85
C ALA A 97 -5.10 11.89 -23.24
N GLY A 98 -5.78 12.54 -22.28
CA GLY A 98 -7.00 13.30 -22.54
C GLY A 98 -6.78 14.44 -23.53
N TRP A 99 -5.66 15.17 -23.40
CA TRP A 99 -5.27 16.21 -24.33
C TRP A 99 -5.06 15.66 -25.75
N SER A 100 -4.37 14.53 -25.87
CA SER A 100 -4.13 13.86 -27.16
C SER A 100 -5.43 13.43 -27.83
N VAL A 101 -6.40 12.93 -27.06
CA VAL A 101 -7.75 12.58 -27.56
C VAL A 101 -8.49 13.82 -28.05
N VAL A 102 -8.46 14.94 -27.32
CA VAL A 102 -9.12 16.19 -27.75
C VAL A 102 -8.51 16.69 -29.07
N GLN A 103 -7.19 16.64 -29.21
CA GLN A 103 -6.50 17.03 -30.44
C GLN A 103 -6.85 16.11 -31.61
N LEU A 104 -6.92 14.79 -31.38
CA LEU A 104 -7.33 13.82 -32.38
C LEU A 104 -8.80 14.00 -32.81
N VAL A 105 -9.72 14.22 -31.87
CA VAL A 105 -11.12 14.49 -32.19
C VAL A 105 -11.26 15.80 -32.98
N SER A 106 -10.49 16.82 -32.59
CA SER A 106 -10.48 18.11 -33.29
C SER A 106 -9.87 18.02 -34.69
N SER A 107 -8.94 17.10 -34.93
CA SER A 107 -8.38 16.87 -36.27
C SER A 107 -9.33 16.09 -37.19
N LEU A 108 -10.24 15.28 -36.62
CA LEU A 108 -11.27 14.55 -37.35
C LEU A 108 -12.52 15.39 -37.62
N GLY A 109 -12.78 16.42 -36.80
CA GLY A 109 -13.89 17.36 -36.96
C GLY A 109 -13.46 18.64 -37.68
N SER A 110 -13.35 18.61 -39.01
CA SER A 110 -13.19 19.84 -39.79
C SER A 110 -14.54 20.49 -40.03
N ASP A 111 -14.84 21.56 -39.27
CA ASP A 111 -15.66 22.73 -39.66
C ASP A 111 -15.61 23.89 -38.63
N GLY A 112 -14.66 23.86 -37.67
CA GLY A 112 -14.47 24.90 -36.65
C GLY A 112 -13.06 25.49 -36.66
N PRO A 113 -12.86 26.71 -36.12
CA PRO A 113 -11.53 27.34 -36.07
C PRO A 113 -10.53 26.43 -35.35
N PRO A 114 -9.26 26.39 -35.78
CA PRO A 114 -8.27 25.43 -35.31
C PRO A 114 -8.14 25.47 -33.79
N ALA A 115 -7.93 24.31 -33.14
CA ALA A 115 -7.78 24.21 -31.68
C ALA A 115 -6.71 25.17 -31.10
N ALA A 116 -5.71 25.54 -31.90
CA ALA A 116 -4.73 26.58 -31.57
C ALA A 116 -5.36 27.97 -31.37
N ALA A 117 -6.40 28.34 -32.13
CA ALA A 117 -7.15 29.59 -31.99
C ALA A 117 -8.04 29.61 -30.73
N VAL A 118 -8.57 28.44 -30.31
CA VAL A 118 -9.31 28.31 -29.03
C VAL A 118 -8.37 28.35 -27.83
N SER A 119 -7.16 27.76 -27.96
CA SER A 119 -6.14 27.79 -26.92
C SER A 119 -5.49 29.17 -26.75
N ALA A 120 -5.32 29.93 -27.83
CA ALA A 120 -4.77 31.29 -27.80
C ALA A 120 -5.69 32.34 -27.16
N ARG A 121 -6.99 32.03 -26.98
CA ARG A 121 -7.97 32.93 -26.37
C ARG A 121 -8.24 32.67 -24.88
N ARG A 122 -7.61 31.65 -24.29
CA ARG A 122 -7.70 31.39 -22.85
C ARG A 122 -6.70 32.29 -22.14
N GLY A 123 -7.22 33.23 -21.34
CA GLY A 123 -6.40 33.98 -20.38
C GLY A 123 -5.70 33.04 -19.38
N PRO A 124 -4.87 33.60 -18.48
CA PRO A 124 -4.16 32.81 -17.47
C PRO A 124 -5.14 31.89 -16.73
N SER A 125 -4.73 30.64 -16.48
CA SER A 125 -5.59 29.70 -15.76
C SER A 125 -5.92 30.25 -14.37
N PRO A 126 -7.04 29.82 -13.75
CA PRO A 126 -7.40 30.29 -12.41
C PRO A 126 -6.29 30.10 -11.36
N LEU A 127 -5.54 29.01 -11.48
CA LEU A 127 -4.36 28.75 -10.64
C LEU A 127 -3.20 29.72 -10.96
N GLN A 128 -3.01 30.09 -12.22
CA GLN A 128 -2.00 31.09 -12.60
C GLN A 128 -2.39 32.49 -12.12
N GLN A 129 -3.66 32.87 -12.23
CA GLN A 129 -4.19 34.13 -11.70
C GLN A 129 -4.04 34.18 -10.17
N PHE A 130 -4.38 33.07 -9.51
CA PHE A 130 -4.17 32.90 -8.07
C PHE A 130 -2.70 33.03 -7.68
N ALA A 131 -1.81 32.26 -8.31
CA ALA A 131 -0.39 32.28 -7.99
C ALA A 131 0.24 33.65 -8.26
N ALA A 132 -0.11 34.30 -9.38
CA ALA A 132 0.35 35.63 -9.71
C ALA A 132 -0.12 36.65 -8.67
N GLY A 133 -1.39 36.61 -8.27
CA GLY A 133 -1.95 37.50 -7.25
C GLY A 133 -1.36 37.28 -5.85
N LEU A 134 -1.06 36.03 -5.49
CA LEU A 134 -0.41 35.69 -4.22
C LEU A 134 1.03 36.24 -4.17
N LEU A 135 1.76 36.08 -5.27
CA LEU A 135 3.16 36.54 -5.40
C LEU A 135 3.26 38.06 -5.53
N SER A 136 2.27 38.71 -6.18
CA SER A 136 2.23 40.17 -6.34
C SER A 136 1.67 40.90 -5.11
N GLY A 137 1.11 40.16 -4.15
CA GLY A 137 0.48 40.75 -2.95
C GLY A 137 -0.77 41.58 -3.25
N ASP A 138 -1.41 41.36 -4.41
CA ASP A 138 -2.57 42.15 -4.85
C ASP A 138 -3.79 41.88 -3.95
N PRO A 139 -4.33 42.89 -3.23
CA PRO A 139 -5.53 42.74 -2.40
C PRO A 139 -6.76 42.19 -3.13
N ALA A 140 -6.86 42.40 -4.45
CA ALA A 140 -7.96 41.90 -5.27
C ALA A 140 -7.92 40.36 -5.41
N ALA A 141 -6.73 39.77 -5.47
CA ALA A 141 -6.56 38.33 -5.55
C ALA A 141 -7.09 37.61 -4.31
N TRP A 142 -7.01 38.25 -3.14
CA TRP A 142 -7.53 37.71 -1.88
C TRP A 142 -9.06 37.80 -1.77
N LYS A 143 -9.70 38.73 -2.49
CA LYS A 143 -11.15 38.98 -2.44
C LYS A 143 -11.93 38.31 -3.57
N ASN A 144 -11.25 37.73 -4.56
CA ASN A 144 -11.90 37.08 -5.71
C ASN A 144 -12.48 35.72 -5.31
N THR A 145 -13.78 35.69 -4.99
CA THR A 145 -14.50 34.48 -4.58
C THR A 145 -14.49 33.39 -5.64
N ASP A 146 -14.61 33.74 -6.93
CA ASP A 146 -14.63 32.77 -8.02
C ASP A 146 -13.29 32.04 -8.16
N GLN A 147 -12.19 32.77 -7.98
CA GLN A 147 -10.84 32.21 -7.96
C GLN A 147 -10.68 31.21 -6.81
N TRP A 148 -11.11 31.57 -5.61
CA TRP A 148 -11.04 30.67 -4.45
C TRP A 148 -11.94 29.45 -4.60
N LEU A 149 -13.13 29.60 -5.18
CA LEU A 149 -14.03 28.48 -5.47
C LEU A 149 -13.36 27.48 -6.42
N GLN A 150 -12.72 27.96 -7.47
CA GLN A 150 -12.05 27.12 -8.46
C GLN A 150 -10.80 26.44 -7.89
N VAL A 151 -9.98 27.14 -7.10
CA VAL A 151 -8.84 26.55 -6.40
C VAL A 151 -9.31 25.49 -5.39
N GLY A 152 -10.36 25.78 -4.63
CA GLY A 152 -10.95 24.84 -3.67
C GLY A 152 -11.51 23.59 -4.35
N LEU A 153 -12.22 23.76 -5.47
CA LEU A 153 -12.73 22.65 -6.27
C LEU A 153 -11.59 21.80 -6.86
N ALA A 154 -10.55 22.42 -7.40
CA ALA A 154 -9.37 21.72 -7.91
C ALA A 154 -8.67 20.91 -6.82
N ALA A 155 -8.50 21.49 -5.62
CA ALA A 155 -7.94 20.80 -4.46
C ALA A 155 -8.82 19.63 -4.03
N LEU A 156 -10.14 19.79 -4.02
CA LEU A 156 -11.09 18.72 -3.70
C LEU A 156 -11.01 17.59 -4.73
N CYS A 157 -11.01 17.89 -6.03
CA CYS A 157 -10.86 16.90 -7.09
C CYS A 157 -9.53 16.12 -6.95
N PHE A 158 -8.44 16.82 -6.63
CA PHE A 158 -7.15 16.18 -6.38
C PHE A 158 -7.18 15.27 -5.14
N LEU A 159 -7.81 15.69 -4.05
CA LEU A 159 -7.99 14.86 -2.85
C LEU A 159 -8.85 13.63 -3.13
N VAL A 160 -9.92 13.76 -3.91
CA VAL A 160 -10.77 12.63 -4.33
C VAL A 160 -9.97 11.66 -5.20
N PHE A 161 -9.21 12.15 -6.19
CA PHE A 161 -8.32 11.33 -7.01
C PHE A 161 -7.32 10.55 -6.14
N LYS A 162 -6.68 11.20 -5.18
CA LYS A 162 -5.80 10.54 -4.22
C LYS A 162 -6.56 9.51 -3.37
N ALA A 163 -7.77 9.82 -2.91
CA ALA A 163 -8.57 8.89 -2.12
C ALA A 163 -8.84 7.59 -2.89
N VAL A 164 -9.18 7.70 -4.18
CA VAL A 164 -9.43 6.54 -5.07
C VAL A 164 -8.22 5.62 -5.16
N LEU A 165 -7.00 6.17 -5.18
CA LEU A 165 -5.77 5.37 -5.25
C LEU A 165 -5.31 4.84 -3.89
N VAL A 166 -5.39 5.67 -2.85
CA VAL A 166 -4.80 5.39 -1.54
C VAL A 166 -5.71 4.55 -0.65
N VAL A 167 -7.02 4.81 -0.64
CA VAL A 167 -7.95 4.12 0.27
C VAL A 167 -8.01 2.61 0.02
N PRO A 168 -8.10 2.12 -1.24
CA PRO A 168 -8.03 0.69 -1.51
C PRO A 168 -6.68 0.08 -1.12
N ALA A 169 -5.57 0.77 -1.42
CA ALA A 169 -4.23 0.32 -1.08
C ALA A 169 -4.05 0.15 0.44
N TRP A 170 -4.52 1.12 1.23
CA TRP A 170 -4.53 1.04 2.69
C TRP A 170 -5.51 0.00 3.23
N GLY A 171 -6.71 -0.09 2.65
CA GLY A 171 -7.75 -0.99 3.14
C GLY A 171 -7.41 -2.47 2.94
N HIS A 172 -6.82 -2.82 1.80
CA HIS A 172 -6.51 -4.21 1.43
C HIS A 172 -5.07 -4.61 1.78
N ALA A 173 -4.08 -3.87 1.30
CA ALA A 173 -2.67 -4.21 1.50
C ALA A 173 -2.08 -3.59 2.77
N GLY A 174 -2.64 -2.47 3.22
CA GLY A 174 -2.04 -1.66 4.28
C GLY A 174 -0.85 -0.83 3.79
N SER A 175 -0.54 -0.82 2.50
CA SER A 175 0.61 -0.07 1.99
C SER A 175 0.33 0.49 0.61
N THR A 176 0.70 1.74 0.39
CA THR A 176 0.81 2.35 -0.94
C THR A 176 2.14 1.95 -1.58
N LEU A 177 2.32 2.27 -2.86
CA LEU A 177 3.60 2.04 -3.56
C LEU A 177 4.76 2.74 -2.82
N GLY A 178 4.62 4.02 -2.46
CA GLY A 178 5.66 4.73 -1.72
C GLY A 178 5.93 4.15 -0.33
N MET A 179 4.90 3.62 0.35
CA MET A 179 5.08 2.93 1.63
C MET A 179 5.89 1.63 1.48
N ARG A 180 5.62 0.84 0.43
CA ARG A 180 6.38 -0.37 0.11
C ARG A 180 7.85 -0.04 -0.19
N GLU A 181 8.08 1.01 -0.97
CA GLU A 181 9.43 1.48 -1.30
C GLU A 181 10.25 1.86 -0.06
N VAL A 182 9.64 2.44 0.98
CA VAL A 182 10.36 2.79 2.22
C VAL A 182 10.29 1.71 3.31
N GLY A 183 9.66 0.57 3.03
CA GLY A 183 9.50 -0.55 3.98
C GLY A 183 8.65 -0.18 5.20
N ILE A 184 7.47 0.40 4.96
CA ILE A 184 6.48 0.67 6.01
C ILE A 184 5.10 0.15 5.61
N ARG A 185 4.30 -0.20 6.62
CA ARG A 185 2.94 -0.69 6.43
C ARG A 185 2.01 -0.15 7.48
N LEU A 186 0.79 0.13 7.07
CA LEU A 186 -0.34 0.49 7.89
C LEU A 186 -1.09 -0.78 8.33
N ILE A 187 -1.22 -0.97 9.63
CA ILE A 187 -1.94 -2.09 10.24
C ILE A 187 -2.96 -1.58 11.25
N ARG A 188 -3.97 -2.39 11.57
CA ARG A 188 -4.87 -2.10 12.69
C ARG A 188 -4.16 -2.36 14.02
N THR A 189 -4.66 -1.77 15.10
CA THR A 189 -4.22 -2.09 16.48
C THR A 189 -4.39 -3.56 16.86
N THR A 190 -5.25 -4.30 16.17
CA THR A 190 -5.43 -5.76 16.32
C THR A 190 -4.44 -6.58 15.48
N GLY A 191 -3.61 -5.95 14.63
CA GLY A 191 -2.73 -6.63 13.68
C GLY A 191 -3.43 -7.07 12.38
N GLU A 192 -4.72 -6.78 12.24
CA GLU A 192 -5.51 -7.09 11.06
C GLU A 192 -5.38 -6.01 9.97
N PRO A 193 -5.81 -6.31 8.72
CA PRO A 193 -6.00 -5.29 7.70
C PRO A 193 -6.91 -4.17 8.20
N VAL A 194 -6.62 -2.94 7.79
CA VAL A 194 -7.36 -1.75 8.24
C VAL A 194 -8.82 -1.76 7.76
N GLY A 195 -9.04 -2.28 6.55
CA GLY A 195 -10.34 -2.23 5.88
C GLY A 195 -10.68 -0.86 5.29
N ILE A 196 -11.51 -0.86 4.25
CA ILE A 196 -11.80 0.32 3.42
C ILE A 196 -12.45 1.46 4.20
N LYS A 197 -13.41 1.15 5.08
CA LYS A 197 -14.13 2.18 5.87
C LYS A 197 -13.17 2.97 6.75
N ARG A 198 -12.30 2.28 7.49
CA ARG A 198 -11.31 2.93 8.38
C ARG A 198 -10.24 3.65 7.57
N ALA A 199 -9.80 3.07 6.45
CA ALA A 199 -8.87 3.74 5.54
C ALA A 199 -9.43 5.06 5.00
N LEU A 200 -10.73 5.12 4.66
CA LEU A 200 -11.40 6.34 4.21
C LEU A 200 -11.50 7.40 5.32
N ILE A 201 -11.93 7.01 6.53
CA ILE A 201 -11.98 7.90 7.70
C ILE A 201 -10.59 8.43 8.02
N ARG A 202 -9.56 7.57 7.97
CA ARG A 202 -8.16 7.95 8.16
C ARG A 202 -7.72 8.95 7.09
N PHE A 203 -8.05 8.70 5.82
CA PHE A 203 -7.65 9.55 4.71
C PHE A 203 -8.20 10.96 4.85
N TRP A 204 -9.48 11.13 5.14
CA TRP A 204 -10.07 12.46 5.34
C TRP A 204 -9.68 13.07 6.69
N GLY A 205 -9.63 12.24 7.75
CA GLY A 205 -9.26 12.64 9.09
C GLY A 205 -7.86 13.26 9.15
N GLN A 206 -6.91 12.78 8.36
CA GLN A 206 -5.57 13.39 8.32
C GLN A 206 -5.61 14.84 7.84
N TYR A 207 -6.40 15.18 6.82
CA TYR A 207 -6.46 16.54 6.25
C TYR A 207 -7.33 17.46 7.11
N LEU A 208 -8.48 16.97 7.57
CA LEU A 208 -9.39 17.73 8.44
C LEU A 208 -8.73 18.05 9.77
N LEU A 209 -8.14 17.06 10.45
CA LEU A 209 -7.45 17.28 11.71
C LEU A 209 -6.19 18.13 11.51
N PHE A 210 -5.48 18.00 10.39
CA PHE A 210 -4.34 18.87 10.10
C PHE A 210 -4.76 20.34 10.00
N GLY A 211 -5.82 20.63 9.24
CA GLY A 211 -6.36 21.99 9.11
C GLY A 211 -6.90 22.55 10.43
N MET A 212 -7.73 21.79 11.13
CA MET A 212 -8.38 22.23 12.39
C MET A 212 -7.38 22.49 13.53
N THR A 213 -6.29 21.71 13.58
CA THR A 213 -5.31 21.81 14.66
C THR A 213 -4.03 22.56 14.26
N LEU A 214 -4.03 23.23 13.10
CA LEU A 214 -2.86 23.93 12.55
C LEU A 214 -1.61 23.03 12.53
N GLY A 215 -1.79 21.76 12.17
CA GLY A 215 -0.74 20.75 12.05
C GLY A 215 -0.39 19.96 13.32
N VAL A 216 -0.90 20.36 14.49
CA VAL A 216 -0.62 19.66 15.77
C VAL A 216 -1.03 18.19 15.73
N SER A 217 -2.09 17.85 14.99
CA SER A 217 -2.58 16.48 14.82
C SER A 217 -1.54 15.52 14.26
N THR A 218 -0.66 15.98 13.36
CA THR A 218 0.43 15.19 12.80
C THR A 218 1.65 15.21 13.73
N PHE A 219 1.97 16.35 14.33
CA PHE A 219 3.11 16.49 15.25
C PHE A 219 2.95 15.70 16.56
N TRP A 220 1.72 15.33 16.94
CA TRP A 220 1.45 14.45 18.09
C TRP A 220 2.29 13.16 18.08
N MET A 221 2.57 12.63 16.89
CA MET A 221 3.41 11.46 16.68
C MET A 221 4.83 11.58 17.24
N ILE A 222 5.37 12.79 17.41
CA ILE A 222 6.71 13.00 17.99
C ILE A 222 6.72 12.59 19.48
N ARG A 223 5.61 12.86 20.19
CA ARG A 223 5.50 12.60 21.62
C ARG A 223 4.95 11.21 21.94
N ASP A 224 4.16 10.65 21.05
CA ASP A 224 3.54 9.34 21.25
C ASP A 224 4.58 8.19 21.17
N PRO A 225 4.71 7.31 22.19
CA PRO A 225 5.67 6.21 22.18
C PRO A 225 5.49 5.23 21.01
N ARG A 226 4.26 5.09 20.51
CA ARG A 226 3.91 4.24 19.36
C ARG A 226 3.95 5.01 18.04
N ARG A 227 4.41 6.27 18.07
CA ARG A 227 4.49 7.19 16.92
C ARG A 227 3.16 7.29 16.18
N GLN A 228 2.04 7.38 16.90
CA GLN A 228 0.73 7.62 16.31
C GLN A 228 0.42 9.11 16.18
N ALA A 229 -0.04 9.54 15.02
CA ALA A 229 -0.71 10.82 14.86
C ALA A 229 -2.16 10.78 15.42
N LEU A 230 -2.81 11.94 15.60
CA LEU A 230 -4.20 11.96 16.10
C LEU A 230 -5.18 11.23 15.16
N HIS A 231 -4.97 11.31 13.84
CA HIS A 231 -5.77 10.55 12.87
C HIS A 231 -5.49 9.03 12.92
N ASP A 232 -4.28 8.63 13.31
CA ASP A 232 -3.93 7.21 13.54
C ASP A 232 -4.71 6.67 14.75
N LYS A 233 -4.77 7.46 15.84
CA LYS A 233 -5.54 7.14 17.05
C LYS A 233 -7.04 7.06 16.80
N LEU A 234 -7.59 8.02 16.05
CA LEU A 234 -9.02 8.03 15.70
C LEU A 234 -9.46 6.77 14.94
N THR A 235 -8.54 6.15 14.20
CA THR A 235 -8.86 5.02 13.31
C THR A 235 -8.38 3.67 13.83
N ASP A 236 -7.79 3.63 15.03
CA ASP A 236 -7.13 2.46 15.62
C ASP A 236 -6.07 1.85 14.69
N THR A 237 -5.19 2.69 14.12
CA THR A 237 -4.15 2.23 13.19
C THR A 237 -2.74 2.56 13.65
N TYR A 238 -1.77 1.78 13.18
CA TYR A 238 -0.34 1.99 13.35
C TYR A 238 0.35 1.96 11.99
N VAL A 239 1.41 2.76 11.85
CA VAL A 239 2.37 2.57 10.76
C VAL A 239 3.64 1.95 11.35
N VAL A 240 3.89 0.74 10.93
CA VAL A 240 4.97 -0.12 11.41
C VAL A 240 6.00 -0.30 10.31
N ARG A 241 7.21 -0.71 10.69
CA ARG A 241 8.23 -1.10 9.72
C ARG A 241 7.87 -2.47 9.15
N GLU A 242 8.08 -2.62 7.86
CA GLU A 242 7.95 -3.88 7.16
C GLU A 242 9.24 -4.12 6.38
N HIS A 243 9.75 -5.36 6.40
CA HIS A 243 10.87 -5.73 5.55
C HIS A 243 10.44 -5.56 4.10
N ARG A 244 11.24 -4.84 3.32
CA ARG A 244 10.97 -4.71 1.89
C ARG A 244 11.00 -6.09 1.26
N THR A 245 10.16 -6.34 0.27
CA THR A 245 10.07 -7.66 -0.37
C THR A 245 11.44 -8.11 -0.90
N TRP A 246 12.31 -7.19 -1.34
CA TRP A 246 13.68 -7.52 -1.75
C TRP A 246 14.71 -7.66 -0.62
N GLU A 247 14.42 -7.15 0.57
CA GLU A 247 15.25 -7.34 1.78
C GLU A 247 14.93 -8.68 2.47
N LYS A 248 13.78 -9.30 2.16
CA LYS A 248 13.43 -10.64 2.65
C LYS A 248 14.32 -11.68 1.97
N ALA A 249 14.75 -12.67 2.76
CA ALA A 249 15.40 -13.86 2.25
C ALA A 249 14.54 -14.49 1.14
N VAL A 250 15.17 -15.15 0.16
CA VAL A 250 14.43 -15.78 -0.94
C VAL A 250 13.37 -16.75 -0.41
N GLU A 251 13.72 -17.48 0.65
CA GLU A 251 12.83 -18.37 1.41
C GLU A 251 11.57 -17.64 1.88
N ASP A 252 11.70 -16.56 2.64
CA ASP A 252 10.56 -15.77 3.15
C ASP A 252 9.68 -15.19 2.03
N ARG A 253 10.23 -14.96 0.84
CA ARG A 253 9.51 -14.35 -0.28
C ARG A 253 8.63 -15.35 -1.04
N ILE A 254 8.96 -16.63 -1.00
CA ILE A 254 8.22 -17.70 -1.69
C ILE A 254 6.96 -18.08 -0.90
N TYR A 255 6.96 -17.85 0.42
CA TYR A 255 5.89 -18.28 1.32
C TYR A 255 5.03 -17.13 1.91
N ASP A 256 5.23 -15.88 1.48
CA ASP A 256 4.43 -14.67 1.83
C ASP A 256 3.32 -14.35 0.82
#